data_AF-A0A2E9QLL5-F1
#
_entry.id   AF-A0A2E9QLL5-F1
#
_cell.length_a   1.000
_cell.length_b   1.000
_cell.length_c   1.000
_cell.angle_alpha   90.00
_cell.angle_beta   90.00
_cell.angle_gamma   90.00
#
_symmetry.space_group_name_H-M   'P 1'
#
loop_
_entity.id
_entity.type
_entity.pdbx_description
1 polymer ?
#
loop_
_entity_poly.entity_id
_entity_poly.type
_entity_poly.pdbx_seq_one_letter_code
_entity_poly.pdbx_strand_id
1 'polypeptide(L)'
;MRNVRVWLFCWCVVISTWCVSTSVSEALNFRQKYEEQLINWALKLHKLKREPSPKEKSISRIIIANENIIAKTDLWPTILNIIHFKTRKFIIRRELLVKQGDVWDADRVAESARNLRALSILSVVRLVPCKAKDPDSVILLVVTKDLWSLRINSSYSQSGFVLKRAEYFPTEMNFLGLGKQLGLHAKFSQFAINELKLYDHVALGQYYYDPRLFGTRFQFFERFDVILDGALPCGGARGAETEVWCPDKDKSIVSGYYVQSFIRRPLFSLATPWAFSLGGVISRKQARSFRQNNQAEIPYGEKRGLSFRAVTFDHPDGRPRAVPYLYEIENMSLVLSIVRSFGKKFKHDVGFGAVVYRNRYETPSNFAFDGTTERWFSKEFLPRNESAYYGFVNYTFRGTRYKKLRNIQSYALTEDYRLGPYADAELRVAREIDHPSQYFIQGSFSASYRWFFKDNMLRISTQALARWQPLLADLGYDAPWANVFWNASVSNVFPVFLYGRFHVYGAVAVRYNDLNRGLYYIGSESGLRGFASDQFAGHHMMRVNVEYRSLPFNILTLHLGFAVFYDGASVFGGPDPNDSSRVLPFVYRHSAGIGLRFQFPQFDRSVLRIDMGIPLSPGGGPPLSWFSFGLGQVF
;
A
#
# COMPACT_ATOMS: atom_id res chain seq x y z
N MET A 1 19.83 51.90 -1.80
CA MET A 1 20.83 50.87 -2.17
C MET A 1 20.12 49.53 -2.26
N ARG A 2 19.73 49.19 -3.49
CA ARG A 2 19.00 47.98 -3.90
C ARG A 2 20.02 47.05 -4.60
N ASN A 3 19.69 45.76 -4.62
CA ASN A 3 20.37 44.65 -5.31
C ASN A 3 21.40 43.90 -4.47
N VAL A 4 20.97 42.79 -3.86
CA VAL A 4 21.51 41.42 -3.99
C VAL A 4 20.58 40.52 -3.16
N ARG A 5 19.68 39.77 -3.82
CA ARG A 5 19.02 38.53 -3.32
C ARG A 5 17.89 38.05 -4.27
N VAL A 6 18.23 37.74 -5.52
CA VAL A 6 17.42 36.86 -6.40
C VAL A 6 18.36 36.17 -7.41
N TRP A 7 19.26 35.29 -6.94
CA TRP A 7 20.13 34.50 -7.83
C TRP A 7 20.47 33.15 -7.19
N LEU A 8 19.47 32.26 -7.04
CA LEU A 8 19.72 30.84 -6.75
C LEU A 8 18.63 29.89 -7.28
N PHE A 9 17.62 30.39 -8.00
CA PHE A 9 16.50 29.57 -8.51
C PHE A 9 16.44 29.45 -10.05
N CYS A 10 17.37 30.07 -10.78
CA CYS A 10 17.32 30.14 -12.25
C CYS A 10 18.45 29.42 -13.00
N TRP A 11 19.32 28.69 -12.31
CA TRP A 11 20.49 28.03 -12.92
C TRP A 11 20.38 26.52 -13.15
N CYS A 12 19.25 25.88 -12.81
CA CYS A 12 19.05 24.44 -13.06
C CYS A 12 18.43 24.10 -14.43
N VAL A 13 18.15 25.09 -15.29
CA VAL A 13 17.43 24.88 -16.57
C VAL A 13 18.36 24.86 -17.80
N VAL A 14 19.65 25.24 -17.69
CA VAL A 14 20.51 25.44 -18.87
C VAL A 14 21.63 24.39 -19.07
N ILE A 15 21.87 23.45 -18.17
CA ILE A 15 22.85 22.35 -18.40
C ILE A 15 22.13 21.09 -18.92
N SER A 16 21.32 21.24 -19.97
CA SER A 16 20.54 20.15 -20.58
C SER A 16 20.99 19.75 -21.99
N THR A 17 22.14 20.28 -22.43
CA THR A 17 22.75 19.91 -23.70
C THR A 17 24.24 19.75 -23.46
N TRP A 18 24.77 18.62 -23.93
CA TRP A 18 26.17 18.16 -23.90
C TRP A 18 26.51 17.16 -22.79
N CYS A 19 26.88 15.98 -23.28
CA CYS A 19 27.52 14.84 -22.63
C CYS A 19 26.64 13.82 -21.88
N VAL A 20 26.90 12.55 -22.24
CA VAL A 20 26.62 11.26 -21.57
C VAL A 20 25.65 10.37 -22.35
N SER A 21 26.14 9.80 -23.45
CA SER A 21 25.43 8.84 -24.31
C SER A 21 25.96 7.40 -24.27
N THR A 22 27.02 7.09 -23.51
CA THR A 22 27.73 5.81 -23.66
C THR A 22 27.37 4.75 -22.61
N SER A 23 27.36 5.05 -21.30
CA SER A 23 27.24 4.02 -20.25
C SER A 23 25.82 3.48 -19.99
N VAL A 24 24.77 4.27 -20.27
CA VAL A 24 23.36 3.85 -20.11
C VAL A 24 22.95 2.82 -21.18
N SER A 25 23.65 2.81 -22.32
CA SER A 25 23.35 1.94 -23.46
C SER A 25 23.65 0.46 -23.18
N GLU A 26 24.69 0.15 -22.39
CA GLU A 26 25.19 -1.22 -22.18
C GLU A 26 24.31 -2.05 -21.24
N ALA A 27 23.84 -1.47 -20.12
CA ALA A 27 22.94 -2.17 -19.19
C ALA A 27 21.54 -2.39 -19.78
N LEU A 28 21.05 -1.46 -20.61
CA LEU A 28 19.82 -1.63 -21.41
C LEU A 28 19.96 -2.76 -22.43
N ASN A 29 21.17 -2.98 -22.94
CA ASN A 29 21.48 -3.98 -23.96
C ASN A 29 21.38 -5.42 -23.43
N PHE A 30 21.82 -5.70 -22.18
CA PHE A 30 21.88 -7.07 -21.65
C PHE A 30 20.51 -7.74 -21.49
N ARG A 31 19.51 -7.06 -20.91
CA ARG A 31 18.18 -7.69 -20.74
C ARG A 31 17.37 -7.72 -22.02
N GLN A 32 17.55 -6.77 -22.92
CA GLN A 32 16.96 -6.87 -24.27
C GLN A 32 17.57 -8.05 -25.03
N LYS A 33 18.89 -8.27 -24.93
CA LYS A 33 19.55 -9.49 -25.40
C LYS A 33 18.98 -10.74 -24.74
N TYR A 34 18.72 -10.73 -23.42
CA TYR A 34 18.13 -11.87 -22.71
C TYR A 34 16.70 -12.20 -23.14
N GLU A 35 15.84 -11.19 -23.28
CA GLU A 35 14.49 -11.38 -23.81
C GLU A 35 14.52 -11.88 -25.26
N GLU A 36 15.43 -11.37 -26.07
CA GLU A 36 15.63 -11.81 -27.45
C GLU A 36 16.17 -13.24 -27.51
N GLN A 37 17.07 -13.63 -26.60
CA GLN A 37 17.54 -15.01 -26.42
C GLN A 37 16.38 -15.94 -26.09
N LEU A 38 15.49 -15.57 -25.16
CA LEU A 38 14.29 -16.35 -24.84
C LEU A 38 13.34 -16.46 -26.03
N ILE A 39 13.14 -15.38 -26.80
CA ILE A 39 12.33 -15.46 -28.02
C ILE A 39 12.99 -16.41 -29.03
N ASN A 40 14.31 -16.31 -29.25
CA ASN A 40 15.03 -17.15 -30.18
C ASN A 40 15.04 -18.63 -29.74
N TRP A 41 15.14 -18.90 -28.45
CA TRP A 41 14.94 -20.24 -27.87
C TRP A 41 13.55 -20.78 -28.22
N ALA A 42 12.49 -20.01 -27.98
CA ALA A 42 11.12 -20.43 -28.27
C ALA A 42 10.86 -20.63 -29.77
N LEU A 43 11.42 -19.76 -30.63
CA LEU A 43 11.36 -19.88 -32.08
C LEU A 43 12.05 -21.16 -32.57
N LYS A 44 13.25 -21.47 -32.04
CA LYS A 44 13.99 -22.70 -32.37
C LYS A 44 13.24 -23.94 -31.89
N LEU A 45 12.75 -23.93 -30.65
CA LEU A 45 12.00 -25.04 -30.04
C LEU A 45 10.78 -25.45 -30.88
N HIS A 46 10.08 -24.46 -31.44
CA HIS A 46 8.88 -24.70 -32.25
C HIS A 46 9.10 -24.61 -33.76
N LYS A 47 10.35 -24.44 -34.23
CA LYS A 47 10.72 -24.30 -35.65
C LYS A 47 9.94 -23.19 -36.36
N LEU A 48 9.82 -22.03 -35.73
CA LEU A 48 9.08 -20.87 -36.23
C LEU A 48 10.02 -19.74 -36.68
N LYS A 49 9.52 -18.89 -37.58
CA LYS A 49 10.16 -17.63 -38.01
C LYS A 49 9.22 -16.46 -37.74
N ARG A 50 9.75 -15.30 -37.37
CA ARG A 50 8.95 -14.09 -37.10
C ARG A 50 8.20 -13.62 -38.35
N GLU A 51 6.99 -13.12 -38.14
CA GLU A 51 6.18 -12.43 -39.15
C GLU A 51 6.25 -10.91 -38.89
N PRO A 52 6.96 -10.12 -39.73
CA PRO A 52 7.06 -8.68 -39.54
C PRO A 52 5.72 -7.94 -39.76
N SER A 53 4.82 -8.49 -40.56
CA SER A 53 3.57 -7.82 -40.98
C SER A 53 2.35 -8.70 -40.67
N PRO A 54 1.94 -8.82 -39.40
CA PRO A 54 0.81 -9.67 -39.02
C PRO A 54 -0.56 -9.00 -39.21
N LYS A 55 -0.59 -7.70 -39.56
CA LYS A 55 -1.82 -6.93 -39.69
C LYS A 55 -2.74 -7.59 -40.73
N GLU A 56 -4.05 -7.61 -40.47
CA GLU A 56 -5.09 -8.20 -41.33
C GLU A 56 -5.04 -9.73 -41.50
N LYS A 57 -4.00 -10.42 -41.00
CA LYS A 57 -3.91 -11.88 -41.00
C LYS A 57 -4.75 -12.52 -39.90
N SER A 58 -5.26 -13.72 -40.16
CA SER A 58 -5.98 -14.54 -39.18
C SER A 58 -5.03 -15.32 -38.27
N ILE A 59 -5.33 -15.45 -36.98
CA ILE A 59 -4.51 -16.24 -36.05
C ILE A 59 -4.81 -17.73 -36.27
N SER A 60 -3.97 -18.43 -37.02
CA SER A 60 -4.17 -19.86 -37.31
C SER A 60 -3.90 -20.76 -36.11
N ARG A 61 -2.98 -20.38 -35.23
CA ARG A 61 -2.64 -21.14 -34.01
C ARG A 61 -2.01 -20.25 -32.94
N ILE A 62 -2.24 -20.60 -31.68
CA ILE A 62 -1.55 -20.02 -30.53
C ILE A 62 -0.63 -21.08 -29.92
N ILE A 63 0.67 -20.76 -29.82
CA ILE A 63 1.69 -21.63 -29.24
C ILE A 63 2.24 -20.97 -27.98
N ILE A 64 2.29 -21.72 -26.89
CA ILE A 64 2.79 -21.24 -25.59
C ILE A 64 4.11 -21.95 -25.29
N ALA A 65 5.18 -21.17 -25.27
CA ALA A 65 6.51 -21.55 -24.85
C ALA A 65 6.79 -20.92 -23.48
N ASN A 66 6.52 -21.67 -22.41
CA ASN A 66 6.80 -21.24 -21.06
C ASN A 66 8.11 -21.86 -20.57
N GLU A 67 9.03 -21.05 -20.07
CA GLU A 67 10.30 -21.45 -19.45
C GLU A 67 10.22 -21.39 -17.92
N ASN A 68 11.02 -22.21 -17.24
CA ASN A 68 11.11 -22.25 -15.78
C ASN A 68 11.81 -20.99 -15.19
N ILE A 69 11.79 -20.83 -13.86
CA ILE A 69 12.41 -19.69 -13.17
C ILE A 69 13.89 -19.61 -13.52
N ILE A 70 14.59 -20.74 -13.44
CA ILE A 70 15.99 -20.87 -13.85
C ILE A 70 16.05 -21.65 -15.17
N ALA A 71 16.45 -20.96 -16.24
CA ALA A 71 16.72 -21.56 -17.54
C ALA A 71 18.12 -22.17 -17.56
N LYS A 72 18.38 -23.12 -18.48
CA LYS A 72 19.72 -23.72 -18.63
C LYS A 72 20.82 -22.71 -18.99
N THR A 73 20.44 -21.57 -19.55
CA THR A 73 21.34 -20.45 -19.89
C THR A 73 21.58 -19.49 -18.72
N ASP A 74 20.86 -19.64 -17.61
CA ASP A 74 21.03 -18.80 -16.44
C ASP A 74 22.20 -19.31 -15.60
N LEU A 75 22.85 -18.41 -14.86
CA LEU A 75 24.01 -18.72 -14.02
C LEU A 75 23.65 -19.49 -12.74
N TRP A 76 22.37 -19.52 -12.36
CA TRP A 76 21.90 -20.20 -11.16
C TRP A 76 21.73 -21.71 -11.40
N PRO A 77 21.93 -22.55 -10.37
CA PRO A 77 21.72 -23.98 -10.49
C PRO A 77 20.22 -24.28 -10.70
N THR A 78 19.92 -25.17 -11.65
CA THR A 78 18.54 -25.57 -11.98
C THR A 78 17.85 -26.35 -10.86
N ILE A 79 18.56 -26.75 -9.81
CA ILE A 79 17.99 -27.44 -8.62
C ILE A 79 16.91 -26.61 -7.93
N LEU A 80 17.01 -25.27 -8.01
CA LEU A 80 15.99 -24.36 -7.47
C LEU A 80 14.62 -24.54 -8.14
N ASN A 81 14.56 -25.14 -9.34
CA ASN A 81 13.30 -25.45 -10.01
C ASN A 81 12.54 -26.61 -9.36
N ILE A 82 13.15 -27.43 -8.48
CA ILE A 82 12.48 -28.57 -7.83
C ILE A 82 11.37 -28.10 -6.89
N ILE A 83 11.59 -26.98 -6.20
CA ILE A 83 10.62 -26.40 -5.26
C ILE A 83 9.65 -25.40 -5.93
N HIS A 84 9.68 -25.30 -7.28
CA HIS A 84 8.79 -24.45 -8.05
C HIS A 84 7.85 -25.24 -8.94
N PHE A 85 6.57 -24.90 -8.88
CA PHE A 85 5.59 -25.39 -9.84
C PHE A 85 5.53 -24.49 -11.07
N LYS A 86 6.03 -25.01 -12.19
CA LYS A 86 5.95 -24.32 -13.48
C LYS A 86 4.51 -23.95 -13.82
N THR A 87 4.28 -22.70 -14.21
CA THR A 87 2.96 -22.19 -14.58
C THR A 87 2.34 -23.04 -15.67
N ARG A 88 1.13 -23.55 -15.43
CA ARG A 88 0.44 -24.42 -16.41
C ARG A 88 0.03 -23.61 -17.63
N LYS A 89 0.16 -24.19 -18.84
CA LYS A 89 -0.12 -23.48 -20.11
C LYS A 89 -1.52 -22.90 -20.20
N PHE A 90 -2.53 -23.55 -19.63
CA PHE A 90 -3.90 -23.03 -19.65
C PHE A 90 -4.06 -21.72 -18.84
N ILE A 91 -3.21 -21.49 -17.82
CA ILE A 91 -3.15 -20.24 -17.06
C ILE A 91 -2.68 -19.09 -17.94
N ILE A 92 -1.70 -19.34 -18.81
CA ILE A 92 -1.24 -18.35 -19.79
C ILE A 92 -2.32 -18.15 -20.86
N ARG A 93 -2.90 -19.25 -21.37
CA ARG A 93 -3.89 -19.22 -22.46
C ARG A 93 -5.14 -18.43 -22.11
N ARG A 94 -5.68 -18.59 -20.89
CA ARG A 94 -6.90 -17.93 -20.43
C ARG A 94 -6.76 -16.41 -20.29
N GLU A 95 -5.53 -15.89 -20.17
CA GLU A 95 -5.29 -14.45 -20.09
C GLU A 95 -5.20 -13.75 -21.45
N LEU A 96 -5.08 -14.52 -22.53
CA LEU A 96 -5.10 -13.96 -23.86
C LEU A 96 -6.52 -13.48 -24.20
N LEU A 97 -6.61 -12.24 -24.66
CA LEU A 97 -7.84 -11.67 -25.20
C LEU A 97 -8.10 -12.10 -26.63
N VAL A 98 -7.14 -12.73 -27.31
CA VAL A 98 -7.28 -13.27 -28.67
C VAL A 98 -7.43 -14.79 -28.67
N LYS A 99 -8.11 -15.31 -29.70
CA LYS A 99 -8.30 -16.73 -29.93
C LYS A 99 -7.85 -17.12 -31.35
N GLN A 100 -7.74 -18.42 -31.57
CA GLN A 100 -7.54 -18.96 -32.91
C GLN A 100 -8.76 -18.58 -33.78
N GLY A 101 -8.51 -18.18 -35.02
CA GLY A 101 -9.52 -17.66 -35.95
C GLY A 101 -9.73 -16.14 -35.88
N ASP A 102 -9.31 -15.48 -34.80
CA ASP A 102 -9.41 -14.01 -34.71
C ASP A 102 -8.48 -13.35 -35.74
N VAL A 103 -8.92 -12.25 -36.34
CA VAL A 103 -8.03 -11.35 -37.10
C VAL A 103 -7.06 -10.68 -36.13
N TRP A 104 -5.80 -10.54 -36.56
CA TRP A 104 -4.76 -9.94 -35.74
C TRP A 104 -5.11 -8.50 -35.34
N ASP A 105 -5.22 -8.29 -34.03
CA ASP A 105 -5.45 -7.00 -33.40
C ASP A 105 -4.28 -6.68 -32.45
N ALA A 106 -3.47 -5.70 -32.82
CA ALA A 106 -2.29 -5.29 -32.07
C ALA A 106 -2.64 -4.77 -30.66
N ASP A 107 -3.79 -4.12 -30.49
CA ASP A 107 -4.23 -3.59 -29.20
C ASP A 107 -4.64 -4.73 -28.26
N ARG A 108 -5.41 -5.71 -28.75
CA ARG A 108 -5.77 -6.91 -27.98
C ARG A 108 -4.56 -7.77 -27.62
N VAL A 109 -3.56 -7.86 -28.52
CA VAL A 109 -2.29 -8.56 -28.25
C VAL A 109 -1.48 -7.82 -27.19
N ALA A 110 -1.33 -6.49 -27.32
CA ALA A 110 -0.62 -5.68 -26.33
C ALA A 110 -1.31 -5.72 -24.97
N GLU A 111 -2.64 -5.71 -24.94
CA GLU A 111 -3.45 -5.86 -23.74
C GLU A 111 -3.33 -7.24 -23.12
N SER A 112 -3.32 -8.31 -23.92
CA SER A 112 -3.03 -9.67 -23.45
C SER A 112 -1.67 -9.76 -22.75
N ALA A 113 -0.65 -9.09 -23.31
CA ALA A 113 0.67 -9.01 -22.68
C ALA A 113 0.66 -8.18 -21.37
N ARG A 114 -0.21 -7.17 -21.25
CA ARG A 114 -0.43 -6.45 -19.97
C ARG A 114 -1.11 -7.36 -18.94
N ASN A 115 -2.16 -8.08 -19.33
CA ASN A 115 -2.88 -9.01 -18.45
C ASN A 115 -1.96 -10.10 -17.90
N LEU A 116 -1.12 -10.69 -18.75
CA LEU A 116 -0.11 -11.67 -18.33
C LEU A 116 0.94 -11.08 -17.37
N ARG A 117 1.42 -9.86 -17.62
CA ARG A 117 2.38 -9.20 -16.71
C ARG A 117 1.77 -8.83 -15.36
N ALA A 118 0.47 -8.53 -15.35
CA ALA A 118 -0.30 -8.22 -14.15
C ALA A 118 -0.48 -9.43 -13.21
N LEU A 119 -0.40 -10.67 -13.72
CA LEU A 119 -0.38 -11.87 -12.87
C LEU A 119 0.76 -11.88 -11.86
N SER A 120 1.86 -11.17 -12.16
CA SER A 120 3.04 -11.06 -11.29
C SER A 120 3.75 -12.38 -10.95
N ILE A 121 3.46 -13.46 -11.68
CA ILE A 121 4.15 -14.77 -11.60
C ILE A 121 5.13 -14.99 -12.76
N LEU A 122 5.28 -14.00 -13.65
CA LEU A 122 6.11 -14.08 -14.87
C LEU A 122 7.17 -12.98 -14.85
N SER A 123 8.43 -13.35 -15.12
CA SER A 123 9.57 -12.43 -15.20
C SER A 123 9.75 -11.85 -16.60
N VAL A 124 9.29 -12.58 -17.63
CA VAL A 124 9.28 -12.18 -19.05
C VAL A 124 7.95 -12.57 -19.67
N VAL A 125 7.38 -11.66 -20.49
CA VAL A 125 6.18 -11.90 -21.30
C VAL A 125 6.38 -11.25 -22.67
N ARG A 126 6.45 -12.04 -23.73
CA ARG A 126 6.55 -11.56 -25.11
C ARG A 126 5.57 -12.32 -25.99
N LEU A 127 4.78 -11.57 -26.75
CA LEU A 127 3.84 -12.11 -27.74
C LEU A 127 4.41 -11.77 -29.11
N VAL A 128 4.76 -12.78 -29.88
CA VAL A 128 5.53 -12.66 -31.11
C VAL A 128 4.71 -13.25 -32.26
N PRO A 129 4.40 -12.47 -33.30
CA PRO A 129 3.81 -13.01 -34.52
C PRO A 129 4.84 -13.84 -35.29
N CYS A 130 4.43 -15.01 -35.76
CA CYS A 130 5.25 -15.96 -36.49
C CYS A 130 4.58 -16.36 -37.81
N LYS A 131 5.38 -16.62 -38.85
CA LYS A 131 4.88 -17.06 -40.16
C LYS A 131 4.13 -18.39 -40.03
N ALA A 132 2.94 -18.43 -40.61
CA ALA A 132 2.19 -19.68 -40.82
C ALA A 132 2.52 -20.28 -42.20
N LYS A 133 1.96 -21.45 -42.50
CA LYS A 133 2.05 -22.05 -43.84
C LYS A 133 1.25 -21.26 -44.87
N ASP A 134 0.07 -20.80 -44.47
CA ASP A 134 -0.82 -19.96 -45.26
C ASP A 134 -0.41 -18.48 -45.11
N PRO A 135 -0.12 -17.75 -46.22
CA PRO A 135 0.26 -16.34 -46.22
C PRO A 135 -0.72 -15.40 -45.49
N ASP A 136 -2.01 -15.71 -45.49
CA ASP A 136 -3.08 -14.90 -44.89
C ASP A 136 -3.29 -15.22 -43.41
N SER A 137 -2.42 -16.04 -42.83
CA SER A 137 -2.48 -16.44 -41.44
C SER A 137 -1.16 -16.22 -40.69
N VAL A 138 -1.27 -16.10 -39.38
CA VAL A 138 -0.16 -15.90 -38.46
C VAL A 138 -0.27 -16.85 -37.28
N ILE A 139 0.87 -17.36 -36.82
CA ILE A 139 0.97 -18.10 -35.57
C ILE A 139 1.33 -17.11 -34.46
N LEU A 140 0.53 -17.04 -33.40
CA LEU A 140 0.88 -16.25 -32.22
C LEU A 140 1.72 -17.09 -31.27
N LEU A 141 3.02 -16.77 -31.15
CA LEU A 141 3.92 -17.37 -30.19
C LEU A 141 3.92 -16.55 -28.89
N VAL A 142 3.50 -17.17 -27.80
CA VAL A 142 3.52 -16.59 -26.45
C VAL A 142 4.73 -17.14 -25.71
N VAL A 143 5.73 -16.28 -25.49
CA VAL A 143 6.97 -16.61 -24.78
C VAL A 143 6.87 -16.06 -23.37
N THR A 144 6.95 -16.95 -22.37
CA THR A 144 6.96 -16.57 -20.97
C THR A 144 8.11 -17.22 -20.24
N LYS A 145 8.61 -16.55 -19.20
CA LYS A 145 9.50 -17.15 -18.21
C LYS A 145 8.89 -16.94 -16.85
N ASP A 146 8.81 -18.01 -16.06
CA ASP A 146 8.28 -17.92 -14.70
C ASP A 146 9.16 -17.00 -13.83
N LEU A 147 8.52 -16.40 -12.84
CA LEU A 147 9.16 -15.70 -11.72
C LEU A 147 9.06 -16.60 -10.50
N TRP A 148 10.04 -16.53 -9.61
CA TRP A 148 9.91 -17.13 -8.29
C TRP A 148 8.62 -16.68 -7.60
N SER A 149 7.83 -17.65 -7.18
CA SER A 149 6.48 -17.43 -6.72
C SER A 149 6.34 -17.41 -5.20
N LEU A 150 7.25 -18.05 -4.45
CA LEU A 150 7.29 -17.97 -2.99
C LEU A 150 7.88 -16.63 -2.54
N ARG A 151 7.04 -15.76 -1.99
CA ARG A 151 7.42 -14.43 -1.51
C ARG A 151 7.38 -14.37 -0.01
N ILE A 152 8.44 -13.87 0.62
CA ILE A 152 8.47 -13.61 2.06
C ILE A 152 8.32 -12.10 2.26
N ASN A 153 7.10 -11.61 2.09
CA ASN A 153 6.83 -10.20 2.34
C ASN A 153 6.93 -9.96 3.85
N SER A 154 7.65 -8.92 4.26
CA SER A 154 7.73 -8.55 5.66
C SER A 154 7.79 -7.04 5.86
N SER A 155 7.29 -6.58 7.01
CA SER A 155 7.27 -5.18 7.43
C SER A 155 7.61 -5.08 8.90
N TYR A 156 8.49 -4.15 9.27
CA TYR A 156 8.98 -3.99 10.63
C TYR A 156 9.07 -2.52 11.02
N SER A 157 8.46 -2.19 12.16
CA SER A 157 8.57 -0.89 12.82
C SER A 157 9.21 -1.08 14.20
N GLN A 158 10.29 -0.38 14.47
CA GLN A 158 11.03 -0.47 15.74
C GLN A 158 11.13 0.89 16.46
N SER A 159 11.09 0.86 17.78
CA SER A 159 11.38 1.99 18.67
C SER A 159 12.20 1.49 19.86
N GLY A 160 13.47 1.89 19.97
CA GLY A 160 14.38 1.35 20.97
C GLY A 160 14.54 -0.17 20.81
N PHE A 161 14.34 -0.93 21.89
CA PHE A 161 14.36 -2.41 21.88
C PHE A 161 12.97 -3.04 21.64
N VAL A 162 11.94 -2.24 21.34
CA VAL A 162 10.58 -2.74 21.09
C VAL A 162 10.26 -2.68 19.60
N LEU A 163 9.98 -3.83 18.99
CA LEU A 163 9.34 -3.94 17.69
C LEU A 163 7.86 -3.61 17.86
N LYS A 164 7.48 -2.36 17.54
CA LYS A 164 6.07 -1.94 17.53
C LYS A 164 5.24 -2.83 16.61
N ARG A 165 5.82 -3.22 15.47
CA ARG A 165 5.22 -4.14 14.48
C ARG A 165 6.31 -5.00 13.87
N ALA A 166 6.07 -6.31 13.79
CA ALA A 166 6.81 -7.24 12.94
C ALA A 166 5.80 -8.14 12.23
N GLU A 167 5.66 -7.97 10.93
CA GLU A 167 4.61 -8.58 10.13
C GLU A 167 5.23 -9.39 9.00
N TYR A 168 4.77 -10.63 8.85
CA TYR A 168 5.27 -11.62 7.90
C TYR A 168 4.10 -12.18 7.10
N PHE A 169 4.21 -12.16 5.78
CA PHE A 169 3.23 -12.74 4.86
C PHE A 169 3.91 -13.62 3.81
N PRO A 170 4.44 -14.79 4.20
CA PRO A 170 4.90 -15.76 3.23
C PRO A 170 3.74 -16.17 2.32
N THR A 171 3.90 -15.97 1.01
CA THR A 171 2.85 -16.18 0.01
C THR A 171 3.42 -16.94 -1.18
N GLU A 172 2.85 -18.11 -1.48
CA GLU A 172 3.05 -18.80 -2.74
C GLU A 172 2.11 -18.21 -3.80
N MET A 173 2.67 -17.42 -4.73
CA MET A 173 1.92 -16.63 -5.71
C MET A 173 1.37 -17.44 -6.90
N ASN A 174 1.84 -18.67 -7.07
CA ASN A 174 1.51 -19.58 -8.16
C ASN A 174 1.28 -21.00 -7.63
N PHE A 175 0.46 -21.13 -6.59
CA PHE A 175 0.21 -22.39 -5.91
C PHE A 175 -0.12 -23.51 -6.89
N LEU A 176 0.71 -24.57 -6.90
CA LEU A 176 0.63 -25.73 -7.79
C LEU A 176 0.65 -25.42 -9.31
N GLY A 177 1.20 -24.25 -9.68
CA GLY A 177 1.26 -23.77 -11.06
C GLY A 177 -0.09 -23.27 -11.60
N LEU A 178 -1.07 -23.02 -10.74
CA LEU A 178 -2.46 -22.69 -11.09
C LEU A 178 -2.75 -21.18 -11.14
N GLY A 179 -1.74 -20.33 -10.92
CA GLY A 179 -1.91 -18.89 -10.78
C GLY A 179 -2.81 -18.47 -9.61
N LYS A 180 -3.02 -19.36 -8.63
CA LYS A 180 -3.69 -19.09 -7.37
C LYS A 180 -2.64 -18.65 -6.35
N GLN A 181 -3.04 -17.83 -5.40
CA GLN A 181 -2.17 -17.39 -4.32
C GLN A 181 -2.63 -18.03 -3.01
N LEU A 182 -1.67 -18.58 -2.27
CA LEU A 182 -1.87 -19.10 -0.92
C LEU A 182 -0.81 -18.49 -0.02
N GLY A 183 -1.22 -17.89 1.08
CA GLY A 183 -0.31 -17.26 2.03
C GLY A 183 -0.68 -17.56 3.46
N LEU A 184 0.32 -17.45 4.32
CA LEU A 184 0.14 -17.39 5.76
C LEU A 184 0.43 -15.96 6.20
N HIS A 185 -0.11 -15.59 7.36
CA HIS A 185 0.11 -14.30 7.96
C HIS A 185 0.49 -14.46 9.42
N ALA A 186 1.54 -13.75 9.84
CA ALA A 186 1.93 -13.61 11.23
C ALA A 186 2.30 -12.16 11.51
N LYS A 187 1.61 -11.51 12.43
CA LYS A 187 1.90 -10.15 12.87
C LYS A 187 2.08 -10.09 14.37
N PHE A 188 3.26 -9.68 14.80
CA PHE A 188 3.61 -9.43 16.19
C PHE A 188 3.53 -7.93 16.46
N SER A 189 2.81 -7.54 17.51
CA SER A 189 2.65 -6.15 17.94
C SER A 189 3.32 -5.96 19.31
N GLN A 190 4.15 -4.92 19.45
CA GLN A 190 4.89 -4.58 20.67
C GLN A 190 5.77 -5.74 21.22
N PHE A 191 6.67 -6.28 20.39
CA PHE A 191 7.61 -7.32 20.82
C PHE A 191 8.90 -6.70 21.37
N ALA A 192 9.18 -6.90 22.66
CA ALA A 192 10.38 -6.43 23.32
C ALA A 192 11.54 -7.40 23.08
N ILE A 193 12.53 -6.98 22.28
CA ILE A 193 13.67 -7.81 21.86
C ILE A 193 14.59 -8.13 23.05
N ASN A 194 14.80 -7.17 23.94
CA ASN A 194 15.66 -7.31 25.12
C ASN A 194 15.14 -8.37 26.12
N GLU A 195 13.82 -8.56 26.18
CA GLU A 195 13.15 -9.48 27.10
C GLU A 195 12.60 -10.73 26.41
N LEU A 196 12.68 -10.79 25.07
CA LEU A 196 12.03 -11.79 24.23
C LEU A 196 10.54 -11.99 24.57
N LYS A 197 9.83 -10.87 24.78
CA LYS A 197 8.45 -10.87 25.30
C LYS A 197 7.50 -10.09 24.40
N LEU A 198 6.37 -10.71 24.06
CA LEU A 198 5.28 -10.09 23.30
C LEU A 198 4.30 -9.40 24.25
N TYR A 199 4.12 -8.09 24.12
CA TYR A 199 3.29 -7.31 25.05
C TYR A 199 1.86 -7.05 24.58
N ASP A 200 1.59 -6.92 23.28
CA ASP A 200 0.24 -6.59 22.79
C ASP A 200 -0.50 -7.82 22.27
N HIS A 201 -0.28 -8.20 21.01
CA HIS A 201 -0.95 -9.35 20.41
C HIS A 201 -0.11 -9.94 19.27
N VAL A 202 -0.42 -11.19 18.94
CA VAL A 202 -0.01 -11.83 17.69
C VAL A 202 -1.26 -12.12 16.86
N ALA A 203 -1.28 -11.70 15.60
CA ALA A 203 -2.31 -12.12 14.64
C ALA A 203 -1.73 -13.22 13.76
N LEU A 204 -2.42 -14.36 13.68
CA LEU A 204 -2.05 -15.51 12.87
C LEU A 204 -3.18 -15.82 11.90
N GLY A 205 -2.87 -16.05 10.63
CA GLY A 205 -3.92 -16.25 9.66
C GLY A 205 -3.47 -16.81 8.33
N GLN A 206 -4.43 -16.87 7.43
CA GLN A 206 -4.25 -17.35 6.06
C GLN A 206 -4.79 -16.33 5.06
N TYR A 207 -4.32 -16.50 3.83
CA TYR A 207 -4.69 -15.71 2.67
C TYR A 207 -4.89 -16.64 1.48
N TYR A 208 -6.02 -16.54 0.80
CA TYR A 208 -6.28 -17.25 -0.44
C TYR A 208 -6.86 -16.32 -1.50
N TYR A 209 -6.27 -16.36 -2.70
CA TYR A 209 -6.76 -15.58 -3.84
C TYR A 209 -6.77 -16.42 -5.12
N ASP A 210 -7.96 -16.58 -5.69
CA ASP A 210 -8.16 -17.18 -7.01
C ASP A 210 -8.51 -16.09 -8.02
N PRO A 211 -7.61 -15.72 -8.95
CA PRO A 211 -7.93 -14.71 -9.96
C PRO A 211 -8.94 -15.19 -11.00
N ARG A 212 -9.25 -16.49 -11.08
CA ARG A 212 -10.15 -17.10 -12.06
C ARG A 212 -10.93 -18.22 -11.39
N LEU A 213 -11.85 -17.86 -10.49
CA LEU A 213 -12.71 -18.78 -9.76
C LEU A 213 -13.44 -19.71 -10.74
N PHE A 214 -13.23 -21.01 -10.59
CA PHE A 214 -13.72 -22.07 -11.50
C PHE A 214 -13.34 -21.85 -12.99
N GLY A 215 -12.19 -21.21 -13.25
CA GLY A 215 -11.72 -20.89 -14.60
C GLY A 215 -12.44 -19.70 -15.27
N THR A 216 -13.38 -19.06 -14.58
CA THR A 216 -14.15 -17.92 -15.10
C THR A 216 -13.39 -16.59 -14.97
N ARG A 217 -14.02 -15.47 -15.33
CA ARG A 217 -13.50 -14.11 -15.08
C ARG A 217 -13.83 -13.58 -13.69
N PHE A 218 -14.50 -14.37 -12.84
CA PHE A 218 -14.67 -14.05 -11.43
C PHE A 218 -13.37 -14.29 -10.67
N GLN A 219 -13.13 -13.44 -9.68
CA GLN A 219 -12.04 -13.51 -8.74
C GLN A 219 -12.65 -13.81 -7.38
N PHE A 220 -12.01 -14.70 -6.64
CA PHE A 220 -12.34 -14.95 -5.24
C PHE A 220 -11.15 -14.57 -4.38
N PHE A 221 -11.44 -13.96 -3.25
CA PHE A 221 -10.47 -13.61 -2.24
C PHE A 221 -11.03 -13.95 -0.88
N GLU A 222 -10.18 -14.47 -0.02
CA GLU A 222 -10.49 -14.73 1.36
C GLU A 222 -9.23 -14.56 2.21
N ARG A 223 -9.41 -13.93 3.36
CA ARG A 223 -8.38 -13.76 4.39
C ARG A 223 -9.04 -13.97 5.74
N PHE A 224 -8.38 -14.73 6.58
CA PHE A 224 -8.82 -15.03 7.93
C PHE A 224 -7.64 -14.93 8.87
N ASP A 225 -7.74 -14.08 9.90
CA ASP A 225 -6.77 -13.97 10.98
C ASP A 225 -7.46 -14.19 12.33
N VAL A 226 -6.80 -14.92 13.21
CA VAL A 226 -7.10 -15.00 14.65
C VAL A 226 -6.10 -14.11 15.38
N ILE A 227 -6.59 -13.33 16.34
CA ILE A 227 -5.77 -12.43 17.16
C ILE A 227 -5.68 -13.01 18.56
N LEU A 228 -4.45 -13.22 19.00
CA LEU A 228 -4.10 -13.78 20.30
C LEU A 228 -3.39 -12.74 21.15
N ASP A 229 -3.78 -12.59 22.40
CA ASP A 229 -3.15 -11.67 23.33
C ASP A 229 -1.74 -12.11 23.73
N GLY A 230 -0.87 -11.11 23.92
CA GLY A 230 0.43 -11.27 24.53
C GLY A 230 0.37 -11.23 26.05
N ALA A 231 1.51 -10.92 26.67
CA ALA A 231 1.64 -10.90 28.12
C ALA A 231 0.99 -9.70 28.82
N LEU A 232 0.57 -8.68 28.06
CA LEU A 232 -0.02 -7.39 28.47
C LEU A 232 0.66 -6.69 29.67
N PRO A 233 1.24 -5.49 29.49
CA PRO A 233 1.84 -4.78 30.61
C PRO A 233 0.76 -4.28 31.58
N CYS A 234 1.14 -4.00 32.82
CA CYS A 234 0.27 -3.24 33.72
C CYS A 234 0.29 -1.76 33.35
N GLY A 235 -0.79 -1.04 33.64
CA GLY A 235 -0.89 0.41 33.48
C GLY A 235 -2.31 0.91 33.75
N GLY A 236 -2.43 2.10 34.31
CA GLY A 236 -3.64 2.66 34.89
C GLY A 236 -3.65 2.58 36.42
N ALA A 237 -4.42 3.44 37.09
CA ALA A 237 -4.53 3.51 38.55
C ALA A 237 -5.96 3.84 38.99
N ARG A 238 -6.47 3.10 39.97
CA ARG A 238 -7.87 3.17 40.44
C ARG A 238 -8.14 4.20 41.54
N GLY A 239 -7.14 4.97 41.98
CA GLY A 239 -7.34 6.04 42.97
C GLY A 239 -6.20 6.23 43.96
N ALA A 240 -5.38 5.21 44.22
CA ALA A 240 -4.12 5.34 44.98
C ALA A 240 -2.92 5.26 44.02
N GLU A 241 -1.88 6.07 44.24
CA GLU A 241 -0.63 6.06 43.42
C GLU A 241 0.03 4.68 43.32
N THR A 242 -0.23 3.80 44.28
CA THR A 242 0.37 2.46 44.35
C THR A 242 -0.50 1.37 43.71
N GLU A 243 -1.77 1.61 43.39
CA GLU A 243 -2.71 0.60 42.90
C GLU A 243 -2.74 0.58 41.36
N VAL A 244 -1.65 0.09 40.75
CA VAL A 244 -1.56 -0.02 39.29
C VAL A 244 -2.40 -1.20 38.79
N TRP A 245 -3.33 -0.93 37.87
CA TRP A 245 -4.13 -1.95 37.23
C TRP A 245 -3.29 -2.85 36.31
N CYS A 246 -3.51 -4.16 36.39
CA CYS A 246 -2.97 -5.15 35.48
C CYS A 246 -4.13 -5.91 34.84
N PRO A 247 -4.09 -6.18 33.52
CA PRO A 247 -5.05 -7.08 32.89
C PRO A 247 -5.03 -8.46 33.54
N ASP A 248 -6.21 -9.05 33.65
CA ASP A 248 -6.40 -10.39 34.17
C ASP A 248 -5.71 -11.43 33.25
N LYS A 249 -4.84 -12.25 33.84
CA LYS A 249 -4.01 -13.22 33.10
C LYS A 249 -4.72 -14.54 32.83
N ASP A 250 -5.86 -14.80 33.47
CA ASP A 250 -6.53 -16.11 33.46
C ASP A 250 -7.60 -16.24 32.35
N LYS A 251 -7.70 -15.27 31.43
CA LYS A 251 -8.73 -15.24 30.38
C LYS A 251 -8.29 -15.85 29.05
N SER A 252 -9.30 -16.12 28.21
CA SER A 252 -9.15 -16.57 26.81
C SER A 252 -8.05 -15.80 26.09
N ILE A 253 -7.06 -16.54 25.61
CA ILE A 253 -5.94 -15.99 24.82
C ILE A 253 -6.40 -15.37 23.49
N VAL A 254 -7.58 -15.77 22.98
CA VAL A 254 -8.14 -15.20 21.75
C VAL A 254 -8.83 -13.88 22.06
N SER A 255 -8.29 -12.77 21.56
CA SER A 255 -8.82 -11.41 21.77
C SER A 255 -9.50 -10.82 20.54
N GLY A 256 -9.47 -11.52 19.40
CA GLY A 256 -10.12 -11.03 18.20
C GLY A 256 -9.97 -11.92 16.98
N TYR A 257 -10.55 -11.45 15.89
CA TYR A 257 -10.45 -12.06 14.58
C TYR A 257 -10.62 -11.00 13.48
N TYR A 258 -10.16 -11.33 12.27
CA TYR A 258 -10.37 -10.54 11.07
C TYR A 258 -10.71 -11.47 9.92
N VAL A 259 -11.86 -11.23 9.28
CA VAL A 259 -12.32 -11.98 8.11
C VAL A 259 -12.61 -10.99 7.00
N GLN A 260 -12.06 -11.24 5.82
CA GLN A 260 -12.38 -10.51 4.60
C GLN A 260 -12.63 -11.50 3.48
N SER A 261 -13.74 -11.34 2.78
CA SER A 261 -14.00 -12.14 1.59
C SER A 261 -14.68 -11.32 0.50
N PHE A 262 -14.33 -11.59 -0.75
CA PHE A 262 -15.06 -11.03 -1.89
C PHE A 262 -15.07 -11.97 -3.08
N ILE A 263 -16.15 -11.86 -3.87
CA ILE A 263 -16.26 -12.36 -5.23
C ILE A 263 -16.44 -11.16 -6.15
N ARG A 264 -15.58 -11.01 -7.15
CA ARG A 264 -15.70 -9.91 -8.12
C ARG A 264 -15.36 -10.31 -9.54
N ARG A 265 -16.03 -9.74 -10.53
CA ARG A 265 -15.64 -9.80 -11.93
C ARG A 265 -15.15 -8.40 -12.34
N PRO A 266 -13.84 -8.17 -12.48
CA PRO A 266 -13.32 -6.85 -12.80
C PRO A 266 -13.49 -6.49 -14.28
N LEU A 267 -13.23 -5.22 -14.62
CA LEU A 267 -13.01 -4.77 -16.01
C LEU A 267 -11.64 -5.30 -16.51
N PHE A 268 -11.57 -6.59 -16.83
CA PHE A 268 -10.33 -7.28 -17.20
C PHE A 268 -9.77 -6.92 -18.59
N SER A 269 -10.49 -6.10 -19.37
CA SER A 269 -10.01 -5.51 -20.61
C SER A 269 -10.65 -4.14 -20.85
N LEU A 270 -10.07 -3.32 -21.72
CA LEU A 270 -10.61 -2.04 -22.17
C LEU A 270 -11.97 -2.20 -22.87
N ALA A 271 -12.24 -3.37 -23.44
CA ALA A 271 -13.49 -3.72 -24.09
C ALA A 271 -14.54 -4.31 -23.15
N THR A 272 -14.19 -4.70 -21.93
CA THR A 272 -15.13 -5.31 -20.98
C THR A 272 -16.15 -4.25 -20.53
N PRO A 273 -17.46 -4.44 -20.77
CA PRO A 273 -18.44 -3.39 -20.51
C PRO A 273 -18.93 -3.35 -19.06
N TRP A 274 -18.86 -4.47 -18.33
CA TRP A 274 -19.43 -4.60 -17.00
C TRP A 274 -18.43 -5.16 -16.01
N ALA A 275 -18.51 -4.69 -14.76
CA ALA A 275 -17.86 -5.27 -13.61
C ALA A 275 -18.85 -5.40 -12.45
N PHE A 276 -18.60 -6.39 -11.59
CA PHE A 276 -19.46 -6.74 -10.45
C PHE A 276 -18.58 -7.02 -9.24
N SER A 277 -19.02 -6.64 -8.05
CA SER A 277 -18.34 -6.95 -6.81
C SER A 277 -19.35 -7.23 -5.70
N LEU A 278 -19.14 -8.31 -4.98
CA LEU A 278 -19.79 -8.62 -3.71
C LEU A 278 -18.70 -8.98 -2.71
N GLY A 279 -18.70 -8.34 -1.55
CA GLY A 279 -17.71 -8.68 -0.54
C GLY A 279 -17.98 -8.00 0.78
N GLY A 280 -17.32 -8.49 1.82
CA GLY A 280 -17.48 -7.97 3.16
C GLY A 280 -16.23 -8.16 4.00
N VAL A 281 -16.26 -7.44 5.12
CA VAL A 281 -15.25 -7.53 6.19
C VAL A 281 -16.00 -7.68 7.49
N ILE A 282 -15.55 -8.60 8.34
CA ILE A 282 -15.99 -8.71 9.73
C ILE A 282 -14.74 -8.82 10.58
N SER A 283 -14.62 -7.99 11.60
CA SER A 283 -13.47 -8.04 12.49
C SER A 283 -13.86 -7.62 13.90
N ARG A 284 -13.25 -8.28 14.87
CA ARG A 284 -13.24 -7.87 16.28
C ARG A 284 -11.79 -7.80 16.74
N LYS A 285 -11.39 -6.70 17.36
CA LYS A 285 -10.02 -6.50 17.86
C LYS A 285 -10.03 -5.55 19.05
N GLN A 286 -8.93 -5.47 19.78
CA GLN A 286 -8.75 -4.48 20.83
C GLN A 286 -7.77 -3.39 20.37
N ALA A 287 -8.13 -2.13 20.56
CA ALA A 287 -7.23 -1.00 20.40
C ALA A 287 -6.54 -0.71 21.73
N ARG A 288 -5.21 -0.65 21.71
CA ARG A 288 -4.35 -0.42 22.87
C ARG A 288 -3.31 0.63 22.54
N SER A 289 -3.08 1.57 23.45
CA SER A 289 -1.96 2.51 23.34
C SER A 289 -0.88 2.19 24.36
N PHE A 290 0.38 2.24 23.93
CA PHE A 290 1.54 1.93 24.76
C PHE A 290 2.49 3.12 24.83
N ARG A 291 3.12 3.31 25.98
CA ARG A 291 4.19 4.29 26.17
C ARG A 291 5.40 3.61 26.79
N GLN A 292 6.59 4.00 26.32
CA GLN A 292 7.85 3.56 26.89
C GLN A 292 8.39 4.65 27.83
N ASN A 293 8.35 4.39 29.13
CA ASN A 293 8.75 5.34 30.17
C ASN A 293 10.17 5.04 30.65
N ASN A 294 11.13 5.82 30.13
CA ASN A 294 12.53 5.74 30.49
C ASN A 294 13.02 6.98 31.27
N GLN A 295 12.13 7.93 31.54
CA GLN A 295 12.43 9.15 32.29
C GLN A 295 12.42 8.90 33.82
N ALA A 296 13.01 9.82 34.58
CA ALA A 296 13.02 9.75 36.04
C ALA A 296 11.62 9.93 36.64
N GLU A 297 10.84 10.85 36.08
CA GLU A 297 9.43 11.05 36.40
C GLU A 297 8.56 10.18 35.49
N ILE A 298 7.66 9.40 36.10
CA ILE A 298 6.75 8.49 35.41
C ILE A 298 5.34 9.07 35.55
N PRO A 299 4.58 9.23 34.46
CA PRO A 299 3.20 9.70 34.55
C PRO A 299 2.35 8.84 35.49
N TYR A 300 1.42 9.48 36.20
CA TYR A 300 0.53 8.80 37.15
C TYR A 300 -0.19 7.60 36.50
N GLY A 301 -0.12 6.45 37.16
CA GLY A 301 -0.68 5.18 36.70
C GLY A 301 0.14 4.43 35.64
N GLU A 302 1.21 4.99 35.11
CA GLU A 302 2.10 4.28 34.19
C GLU A 302 3.27 3.61 34.95
N LYS A 303 3.99 2.71 34.28
CA LYS A 303 5.16 2.02 34.85
C LYS A 303 6.42 2.27 34.04
N ARG A 304 7.59 2.16 34.70
CA ARG A 304 8.90 2.20 34.03
C ARG A 304 9.00 1.07 33.01
N GLY A 305 9.60 1.36 31.86
CA GLY A 305 9.61 0.45 30.72
C GLY A 305 8.34 0.58 29.89
N LEU A 306 7.90 -0.52 29.26
CA LEU A 306 6.69 -0.52 28.45
C LEU A 306 5.44 -0.65 29.35
N SER A 307 4.54 0.33 29.27
CA SER A 307 3.26 0.31 29.99
C SER A 307 2.11 0.76 29.08
N PHE A 308 0.87 0.47 29.48
CA PHE A 308 -0.27 1.10 28.82
C PHE A 308 -0.20 2.61 29.02
N ARG A 309 -0.37 3.35 27.92
CA ARG A 309 -0.55 4.80 28.01
C ARG A 309 -1.86 5.04 28.75
N ALA A 310 -1.80 5.85 29.80
CA ALA A 310 -2.97 6.21 30.58
C ALA A 310 -3.37 7.67 30.35
N VAL A 311 -4.65 7.96 30.60
CA VAL A 311 -5.22 9.30 30.62
C VAL A 311 -5.78 9.58 32.00
N THR A 312 -5.47 10.74 32.57
CA THR A 312 -5.89 11.09 33.92
C THR A 312 -7.31 11.64 33.92
N PHE A 313 -8.11 11.20 34.88
CA PHE A 313 -9.47 11.68 35.15
C PHE A 313 -9.57 12.15 36.60
N ASP A 314 -9.91 13.41 36.80
CA ASP A 314 -10.21 13.95 38.12
C ASP A 314 -11.61 13.49 38.55
N HIS A 315 -11.66 12.40 39.30
CA HIS A 315 -12.92 11.76 39.66
C HIS A 315 -13.68 12.61 40.71
N PRO A 316 -15.03 12.62 40.68
CA PRO A 316 -15.84 13.41 41.62
C PRO A 316 -15.65 13.10 43.11
N ASP A 317 -15.01 11.98 43.45
CA ASP A 317 -14.64 11.61 44.83
C ASP A 317 -13.35 12.29 45.32
N GLY A 318 -12.76 13.18 44.52
CA GLY A 318 -11.54 13.91 44.84
C GLY A 318 -10.24 13.12 44.64
N ARG A 319 -10.31 11.89 44.13
CA ARG A 319 -9.12 11.06 43.87
C ARG A 319 -8.92 10.88 42.36
N PRO A 320 -7.76 11.21 41.77
CA PRO A 320 -7.56 11.03 40.34
C PRO A 320 -7.58 9.54 39.96
N ARG A 321 -7.99 9.25 38.73
CA ARG A 321 -7.87 7.93 38.09
C ARG A 321 -6.93 8.04 36.92
N ALA A 322 -6.11 7.02 36.68
CA ALA A 322 -5.36 6.88 35.43
C ALA A 322 -5.99 5.76 34.63
N VAL A 323 -6.69 6.10 33.55
CA VAL A 323 -7.44 5.15 32.73
C VAL A 323 -6.58 4.72 31.55
N PRO A 324 -6.27 3.43 31.36
CA PRO A 324 -5.50 2.96 30.22
C PRO A 324 -6.30 3.16 28.93
N TYR A 325 -5.63 3.59 27.86
CA TYR A 325 -6.25 3.74 26.55
C TYR A 325 -6.46 2.36 25.91
N LEU A 326 -7.60 1.73 26.25
CA LEU A 326 -7.99 0.37 25.88
C LEU A 326 -9.48 0.31 25.56
N TYR A 327 -9.84 -0.14 24.36
CA TYR A 327 -11.23 -0.39 23.96
C TYR A 327 -11.35 -1.48 22.89
N GLU A 328 -12.51 -2.09 22.78
CA GLU A 328 -12.85 -3.07 21.75
C GLU A 328 -13.37 -2.37 20.50
N ILE A 329 -13.00 -2.93 19.34
CA ILE A 329 -13.47 -2.50 18.02
C ILE A 329 -14.14 -3.68 17.35
N GLU A 330 -15.41 -3.51 16.99
CA GLU A 330 -16.16 -4.41 16.10
C GLU A 330 -16.48 -3.66 14.81
N ASN A 331 -16.02 -4.21 13.68
CA ASN A 331 -16.35 -3.68 12.37
C ASN A 331 -16.99 -4.78 11.53
N MET A 332 -18.14 -4.49 10.94
CA MET A 332 -18.78 -5.32 9.93
C MET A 332 -19.12 -4.43 8.74
N SER A 333 -18.88 -4.92 7.53
CA SER A 333 -19.35 -4.28 6.30
C SER A 333 -19.66 -5.32 5.24
N LEU A 334 -20.73 -5.06 4.47
CA LEU A 334 -21.10 -5.80 3.28
C LEU A 334 -21.32 -4.81 2.15
N VAL A 335 -20.70 -5.06 1.00
CA VAL A 335 -20.70 -4.18 -0.17
C VAL A 335 -21.16 -4.97 -1.39
N LEU A 336 -22.13 -4.44 -2.10
CA LEU A 336 -22.54 -4.88 -3.43
C LEU A 336 -22.35 -3.72 -4.41
N SER A 337 -21.71 -3.97 -5.55
CA SER A 337 -21.56 -2.96 -6.59
C SER A 337 -21.54 -3.51 -8.00
N ILE A 338 -22.02 -2.69 -8.94
CA ILE A 338 -21.99 -2.91 -10.38
C ILE A 338 -21.39 -1.67 -11.04
N VAL A 339 -20.55 -1.88 -12.05
CA VAL A 339 -19.94 -0.80 -12.83
C VAL A 339 -20.13 -1.08 -14.31
N ARG A 340 -20.55 -0.07 -15.06
CA ARG A 340 -20.58 -0.08 -16.52
C ARG A 340 -19.51 0.85 -17.09
N SER A 341 -18.73 0.35 -18.04
CA SER A 341 -17.61 1.02 -18.66
C SER A 341 -17.89 1.40 -20.11
N PHE A 342 -17.74 2.69 -20.43
CA PHE A 342 -17.96 3.27 -21.75
C PHE A 342 -16.69 3.89 -22.33
N GLY A 343 -16.69 4.20 -23.62
CA GLY A 343 -15.62 4.92 -24.30
C GLY A 343 -14.42 4.04 -24.73
N LYS A 344 -13.52 4.66 -25.50
CA LYS A 344 -12.33 4.03 -26.11
C LYS A 344 -11.03 4.72 -25.70
N LYS A 345 -10.82 5.97 -26.13
CA LYS A 345 -9.63 6.79 -25.79
C LYS A 345 -9.63 7.22 -24.33
N PHE A 346 -10.81 7.58 -23.85
CA PHE A 346 -11.11 7.79 -22.45
C PHE A 346 -12.20 6.81 -22.05
N LYS A 347 -12.05 6.23 -20.87
CA LYS A 347 -13.05 5.36 -20.27
C LYS A 347 -13.85 6.14 -19.26
N HIS A 348 -15.15 5.94 -19.31
CA HIS A 348 -16.14 6.48 -18.39
C HIS A 348 -16.77 5.28 -17.69
N ASP A 349 -16.41 5.07 -16.44
CA ASP A 349 -16.88 3.96 -15.64
C ASP A 349 -17.92 4.50 -14.66
N VAL A 350 -19.20 4.19 -14.89
CA VAL A 350 -20.32 4.62 -14.04
C VAL A 350 -20.76 3.41 -13.22
N GLY A 351 -20.79 3.54 -11.90
CA GLY A 351 -21.19 2.46 -11.01
C GLY A 351 -22.20 2.87 -9.96
N PHE A 352 -22.86 1.84 -9.45
CA PHE A 352 -23.91 1.90 -8.46
C PHE A 352 -23.68 0.79 -7.45
N GLY A 353 -24.00 1.03 -6.19
CA GLY A 353 -23.90 0.00 -5.19
C GLY A 353 -24.64 0.33 -3.91
N ALA A 354 -24.66 -0.66 -3.03
CA ALA A 354 -25.22 -0.55 -1.69
C ALA A 354 -24.21 -1.11 -0.69
N VAL A 355 -24.18 -0.49 0.48
CA VAL A 355 -23.34 -0.90 1.60
C VAL A 355 -24.18 -0.94 2.86
N VAL A 356 -23.99 -1.98 3.67
CA VAL A 356 -24.43 -2.01 5.06
C VAL A 356 -23.19 -2.17 5.92
N TYR A 357 -23.05 -1.37 6.97
CA TYR A 357 -21.94 -1.47 7.90
C TYR A 357 -22.36 -1.23 9.35
N ARG A 358 -21.51 -1.70 10.25
CA ARG A 358 -21.61 -1.50 11.69
C ARG A 358 -20.21 -1.32 12.25
N ASN A 359 -20.00 -0.21 12.93
CA ASN A 359 -18.79 0.13 13.66
C ASN A 359 -19.16 0.34 15.12
N ARG A 360 -18.64 -0.51 16.00
CA ARG A 360 -18.80 -0.37 17.45
C ARG A 360 -17.45 -0.25 18.13
N TYR A 361 -17.43 0.64 19.10
CA TYR A 361 -16.33 1.02 19.96
C TYR A 361 -16.89 0.99 21.37
N GLU A 362 -16.42 0.04 22.16
CA GLU A 362 -16.94 -0.20 23.51
C GLU A 362 -15.75 -0.48 24.43
N THR A 363 -15.88 -0.11 25.71
CA THR A 363 -14.94 -0.53 26.73
C THR A 363 -14.99 -2.05 26.89
N PRO A 364 -13.87 -2.72 27.23
CA PRO A 364 -13.87 -4.17 27.43
C PRO A 364 -14.82 -4.57 28.56
N SER A 365 -15.41 -5.76 28.48
CA SER A 365 -16.37 -6.25 29.49
C SER A 365 -15.81 -6.35 30.92
N ASN A 366 -14.49 -6.38 31.06
CA ASN A 366 -13.77 -6.33 32.34
C ASN A 366 -13.07 -4.99 32.56
N PHE A 367 -13.67 -3.91 32.09
CA PHE A 367 -13.15 -2.57 32.30
C PHE A 367 -12.97 -2.32 33.79
N ALA A 368 -11.77 -1.89 34.15
CA ALA A 368 -11.29 -1.93 35.52
C ALA A 368 -11.80 -0.78 36.40
N PHE A 369 -12.59 0.12 35.84
CA PHE A 369 -12.99 1.36 36.48
C PHE A 369 -14.50 1.38 36.70
N ASP A 370 -14.95 2.22 37.62
CA ASP A 370 -16.36 2.38 37.90
C ASP A 370 -17.12 3.01 36.73
N GLY A 371 -18.46 2.91 36.76
CA GLY A 371 -19.30 3.41 35.68
C GLY A 371 -19.23 4.93 35.43
N THR A 372 -18.72 5.73 36.38
CA THR A 372 -18.49 7.17 36.16
C THR A 372 -17.27 7.38 35.28
N THR A 373 -16.15 6.75 35.63
CA THR A 373 -14.91 6.78 34.86
C THR A 373 -15.10 6.18 33.47
N GLU A 374 -15.85 5.08 33.34
CA GLU A 374 -16.16 4.44 32.07
C GLU A 374 -16.95 5.34 31.12
N ARG A 375 -17.99 6.01 31.62
CA ARG A 375 -18.80 6.95 30.83
C ARG A 375 -17.98 8.16 30.37
N TRP A 376 -17.11 8.68 31.24
CA TRP A 376 -16.17 9.74 30.88
C TRP A 376 -15.23 9.27 29.76
N PHE A 377 -14.57 8.12 29.93
CA PHE A 377 -13.60 7.61 28.97
C PHE A 377 -14.25 7.34 27.60
N SER A 378 -15.44 6.74 27.61
CA SER A 378 -16.22 6.46 26.40
C SER A 378 -16.60 7.74 25.65
N LYS A 379 -16.99 8.79 26.37
CA LYS A 379 -17.35 10.07 25.75
C LYS A 379 -16.12 10.80 25.20
N GLU A 380 -15.02 10.82 25.96
CA GLU A 380 -13.85 11.64 25.67
C GLU A 380 -12.86 10.98 24.70
N PHE A 381 -12.80 9.66 24.58
CA PHE A 381 -11.75 8.97 23.82
C PHE A 381 -12.25 7.96 22.78
N LEU A 382 -13.42 7.34 22.97
CA LEU A 382 -13.91 6.35 22.01
C LEU A 382 -14.43 7.05 20.74
N PRO A 383 -14.17 6.46 19.55
CA PRO A 383 -14.85 6.88 18.33
C PRO A 383 -16.36 6.66 18.43
N ARG A 384 -17.11 7.34 17.55
CA ARG A 384 -18.56 7.24 17.51
C ARG A 384 -19.02 5.86 17.04
N ASN A 385 -19.94 5.25 17.79
CA ASN A 385 -20.68 4.06 17.34
C ASN A 385 -21.62 4.41 16.20
N GLU A 386 -21.57 3.63 15.13
CA GLU A 386 -22.36 3.89 13.93
C GLU A 386 -22.66 2.61 13.16
N SER A 387 -23.95 2.31 13.04
CA SER A 387 -24.46 1.33 12.10
C SER A 387 -25.32 2.04 11.07
N ALA A 388 -25.06 1.82 9.79
CA ALA A 388 -25.81 2.48 8.73
C ALA A 388 -25.85 1.63 7.46
N TYR A 389 -26.80 1.96 6.59
CA TYR A 389 -26.82 1.50 5.22
C TYR A 389 -26.83 2.70 4.27
N TYR A 390 -26.23 2.54 3.10
CA TYR A 390 -26.22 3.59 2.10
C TYR A 390 -26.20 3.04 0.68
N GLY A 391 -26.86 3.79 -0.21
CA GLY A 391 -26.66 3.67 -1.65
C GLY A 391 -25.55 4.61 -2.09
N PHE A 392 -24.81 4.25 -3.12
CA PHE A 392 -23.81 5.13 -3.71
C PHE A 392 -23.82 5.09 -5.24
N VAL A 393 -23.42 6.20 -5.83
CA VAL A 393 -23.10 6.34 -7.25
C VAL A 393 -21.64 6.74 -7.35
N ASN A 394 -20.87 6.03 -8.16
CA ASN A 394 -19.48 6.37 -8.44
C ASN A 394 -19.24 6.59 -9.95
N TYR A 395 -18.35 7.51 -10.27
CA TYR A 395 -17.95 7.82 -11.63
C TYR A 395 -16.44 7.94 -11.72
N THR A 396 -15.81 7.05 -12.50
CA THR A 396 -14.38 7.07 -12.77
C THR A 396 -14.10 7.42 -14.23
N PHE A 397 -13.36 8.50 -14.45
CA PHE A 397 -12.83 8.91 -15.75
C PHE A 397 -11.35 8.57 -15.85
N ARG A 398 -10.92 7.90 -16.93
CA ARG A 398 -9.50 7.52 -17.11
C ARG A 398 -9.05 7.44 -18.55
N GLY A 399 -7.82 7.86 -18.83
CA GLY A 399 -7.17 7.63 -20.12
C GLY A 399 -6.81 6.16 -20.35
N THR A 400 -6.74 5.74 -21.63
CA THR A 400 -6.32 4.38 -22.03
C THR A 400 -4.91 4.29 -22.60
N ARG A 401 -4.16 5.40 -22.56
CA ARG A 401 -2.76 5.44 -22.99
C ARG A 401 -1.84 4.99 -21.87
N TYR A 402 -0.95 4.05 -22.17
CA TYR A 402 0.05 3.53 -21.25
C TYR A 402 1.45 3.69 -21.83
N LYS A 403 2.41 4.04 -20.97
CA LYS A 403 3.84 4.07 -21.30
C LYS A 403 4.56 2.96 -20.54
N LYS A 404 5.35 2.17 -21.26
CA LYS A 404 6.27 1.19 -20.67
C LYS A 404 7.53 1.94 -20.22
N LEU A 405 7.83 1.87 -18.93
CA LEU A 405 9.00 2.47 -18.30
C LEU A 405 9.75 1.42 -17.49
N ARG A 406 10.92 1.79 -16.98
CA ARG A 406 11.81 0.97 -16.15
C ARG A 406 12.51 1.87 -15.13
N ASN A 407 12.98 1.28 -14.03
CA ASN A 407 13.75 1.99 -13.00
C ASN A 407 12.98 3.16 -12.39
N ILE A 408 11.66 3.02 -12.24
CA ILE A 408 10.82 4.02 -11.58
C ILE A 408 10.49 3.55 -10.17
N GLN A 409 9.75 2.45 -10.05
CA GLN A 409 9.41 1.82 -8.77
C GLN A 409 10.11 0.48 -8.59
N SER A 410 10.18 -0.32 -9.65
CA SER A 410 10.95 -1.55 -9.72
C SER A 410 12.36 -1.30 -10.25
N TYR A 411 13.33 -2.13 -9.84
CA TYR A 411 14.70 -2.05 -10.32
C TYR A 411 14.85 -2.95 -11.56
N ALA A 412 15.01 -2.32 -12.73
CA ALA A 412 15.18 -2.91 -14.06
C ALA A 412 13.98 -3.69 -14.65
N LEU A 413 12.88 -3.89 -13.93
CA LEU A 413 11.70 -4.54 -14.49
C LEU A 413 10.87 -3.55 -15.33
N THR A 414 10.09 -4.10 -16.27
CA THR A 414 9.21 -3.29 -17.12
C THR A 414 7.91 -3.00 -16.38
N GLU A 415 7.60 -1.71 -16.26
CA GLU A 415 6.43 -1.16 -15.58
C GLU A 415 5.52 -0.47 -16.59
N ASP A 416 4.20 -0.56 -16.43
CA ASP A 416 3.23 0.15 -17.26
C ASP A 416 2.60 1.30 -16.47
N TYR A 417 2.78 2.53 -16.95
CA TYR A 417 2.17 3.73 -16.35
C TYR A 417 1.07 4.29 -17.24
N ARG A 418 -0.12 4.48 -16.67
CA ARG A 418 -1.21 5.20 -17.34
C ARG A 418 -0.87 6.69 -17.44
N LEU A 419 -0.97 7.26 -18.63
CA LEU A 419 -0.76 8.68 -18.91
C LEU A 419 -2.07 9.46 -18.96
N GLY A 420 -1.99 10.77 -18.74
CA GLY A 420 -3.12 11.69 -18.86
C GLY A 420 -4.01 11.75 -17.62
N PRO A 421 -5.28 12.15 -17.79
CA PRO A 421 -6.18 12.40 -16.69
C PRO A 421 -6.72 11.12 -16.07
N TYR A 422 -6.99 11.21 -14.78
CA TYR A 422 -7.78 10.29 -13.97
C TYR A 422 -8.63 11.13 -13.03
N ALA A 423 -9.93 10.87 -12.98
CA ALA A 423 -10.82 11.42 -11.96
C ALA A 423 -11.73 10.31 -11.46
N ASP A 424 -12.09 10.37 -10.19
CA ASP A 424 -13.00 9.45 -9.53
C ASP A 424 -13.86 10.29 -8.58
N ALA A 425 -15.17 10.13 -8.65
CA ALA A 425 -16.10 10.85 -7.80
C ALA A 425 -17.15 9.86 -7.29
N GLU A 426 -17.52 9.98 -6.03
CA GLU A 426 -18.54 9.13 -5.43
C GLU A 426 -19.46 9.96 -4.55
N LEU A 427 -20.75 9.73 -4.70
CA LEU A 427 -21.78 10.30 -3.84
C LEU A 427 -22.50 9.17 -3.12
N ARG A 428 -22.57 9.26 -1.80
CA ARG A 428 -23.26 8.31 -0.92
C ARG A 428 -24.43 9.00 -0.24
N VAL A 429 -25.55 8.30 -0.13
CA VAL A 429 -26.71 8.73 0.64
C VAL A 429 -27.04 7.64 1.63
N ALA A 430 -26.97 7.97 2.91
CA ALA A 430 -26.96 7.01 4.00
C ALA A 430 -28.02 7.33 5.05
N ARG A 431 -28.47 6.27 5.72
CA ARG A 431 -29.34 6.36 6.90
C ARG A 431 -28.78 5.47 8.00
N GLU A 432 -28.79 5.99 9.21
CA GLU A 432 -28.34 5.21 10.37
C GLU A 432 -29.42 4.21 10.82
N ILE A 433 -28.96 3.08 11.32
CA ILE A 433 -29.78 1.97 11.82
C ILE A 433 -30.10 2.22 13.30
N ASP A 434 -29.12 2.65 14.09
CA ASP A 434 -29.27 2.86 15.53
C ASP A 434 -30.03 4.17 15.85
N HIS A 435 -29.95 5.17 14.97
CA HIS A 435 -30.68 6.44 15.07
C HIS A 435 -31.45 6.73 13.78
N PRO A 436 -32.69 6.24 13.61
CA PRO A 436 -33.41 6.32 12.33
C PRO A 436 -33.73 7.75 11.83
N SER A 437 -33.66 8.77 12.69
CA SER A 437 -33.76 10.18 12.30
C SER A 437 -32.49 10.69 11.60
N GLN A 438 -31.35 10.06 11.84
CA GLN A 438 -30.06 10.47 11.30
C GLN A 438 -29.88 9.98 9.87
N TYR A 439 -29.54 10.91 8.98
CA TYR A 439 -29.15 10.65 7.61
C TYR A 439 -27.96 11.52 7.23
N PHE A 440 -27.15 11.06 6.30
CA PHE A 440 -26.03 11.84 5.81
C PHE A 440 -25.79 11.65 4.32
N ILE A 441 -25.25 12.69 3.72
CA ILE A 441 -24.74 12.68 2.35
C ILE A 441 -23.24 12.82 2.42
N GLN A 442 -22.51 11.92 1.76
CA GLN A 442 -21.05 11.99 1.71
C GLN A 442 -20.58 12.03 0.26
N GLY A 443 -19.85 13.09 -0.08
CA GLY A 443 -19.16 13.21 -1.35
C GLY A 443 -17.69 12.85 -1.17
N SER A 444 -17.13 12.09 -2.10
CA SER A 444 -15.68 11.96 -2.25
C SER A 444 -15.25 12.18 -3.69
N PHE A 445 -14.06 12.74 -3.86
CA PHE A 445 -13.49 13.07 -5.15
C PHE A 445 -11.99 12.80 -5.14
N SER A 446 -11.45 12.24 -6.21
CA SER A 446 -10.02 12.09 -6.44
C SER A 446 -9.72 12.47 -7.88
N ALA A 447 -8.73 13.34 -8.11
CA ALA A 447 -8.26 13.65 -9.45
C ALA A 447 -6.74 13.56 -9.53
N SER A 448 -6.24 13.15 -10.68
CA SER A 448 -4.82 13.23 -10.98
C SER A 448 -4.56 13.35 -12.46
N TYR A 449 -3.45 13.98 -12.80
CA TYR A 449 -2.95 14.00 -14.17
C TYR A 449 -1.50 13.56 -14.17
N ARG A 450 -1.12 12.70 -15.11
CA ARG A 450 0.27 12.26 -15.31
C ARG A 450 0.78 12.70 -16.69
N TRP A 451 1.75 13.60 -16.67
CA TRP A 451 2.51 14.00 -17.86
C TRP A 451 3.75 13.12 -18.02
N PHE A 452 4.13 12.88 -19.27
CA PHE A 452 5.39 12.23 -19.61
C PHE A 452 6.02 12.94 -20.81
N PHE A 453 7.17 13.57 -20.62
CA PHE A 453 7.86 14.34 -21.65
C PHE A 453 9.38 14.30 -21.43
N LYS A 454 10.17 14.00 -22.47
CA LYS A 454 11.64 13.89 -22.40
C LYS A 454 12.14 13.09 -21.18
N ASP A 455 11.56 11.91 -20.94
CA ASP A 455 11.84 11.04 -19.78
C ASP A 455 11.56 11.63 -18.38
N ASN A 456 10.95 12.82 -18.31
CA ASN A 456 10.37 13.36 -17.09
C ASN A 456 8.93 12.86 -16.92
N MET A 457 8.57 12.42 -15.71
CA MET A 457 7.23 11.97 -15.36
C MET A 457 6.69 12.77 -14.17
N LEU A 458 5.90 13.81 -14.46
CA LEU A 458 5.19 14.62 -13.47
C LEU A 458 3.79 14.02 -13.23
N ARG A 459 3.40 13.94 -11.96
CA ARG A 459 2.02 13.67 -11.54
C ARG A 459 1.59 14.68 -10.50
N ILE A 460 0.41 15.25 -10.71
CA ILE A 460 -0.30 16.02 -9.69
C ILE A 460 -1.55 15.24 -9.32
N SER A 461 -1.90 15.19 -8.04
CA SER A 461 -3.15 14.59 -7.58
C SER A 461 -3.74 15.30 -6.38
N THR A 462 -5.06 15.17 -6.25
CA THR A 462 -5.83 15.64 -5.10
C THR A 462 -6.92 14.63 -4.77
N GLN A 463 -7.31 14.59 -3.51
CA GLN A 463 -8.45 13.84 -3.01
C GLN A 463 -9.18 14.70 -2.00
N ALA A 464 -10.51 14.63 -1.99
CA ALA A 464 -11.36 15.30 -1.04
C ALA A 464 -12.48 14.35 -0.59
N LEU A 465 -12.93 14.51 0.64
CA LEU A 465 -14.11 13.86 1.19
C LEU A 465 -14.79 14.83 2.14
N ALA A 466 -16.11 14.91 2.09
CA ALA A 466 -16.89 15.67 3.05
C ALA A 466 -18.23 14.96 3.30
N ARG A 467 -18.64 14.91 4.57
CA ARG A 467 -19.94 14.38 5.00
C ARG A 467 -20.79 15.54 5.52
N TRP A 468 -22.00 15.63 5.01
CA TRP A 468 -23.03 16.53 5.50
C TRP A 468 -24.13 15.73 6.20
N GLN A 469 -24.38 16.06 7.46
CA GLN A 469 -25.35 15.42 8.35
C GLN A 469 -26.09 16.51 9.14
N PRO A 470 -27.28 16.94 8.71
CA PRO A 470 -27.94 18.13 9.27
C PRO A 470 -28.38 17.97 10.72
N LEU A 471 -28.75 16.75 11.12
CA LEU A 471 -29.24 16.44 12.47
C LEU A 471 -28.13 15.98 13.42
N LEU A 472 -26.86 16.21 13.06
CA LEU A 472 -25.73 15.77 13.89
C LEU A 472 -25.71 16.46 15.26
N ALA A 473 -26.27 17.66 15.37
CA ALA A 473 -26.40 18.39 16.63
C ALA A 473 -27.27 17.66 17.67
N ASP A 474 -28.27 16.88 17.23
CA ASP A 474 -29.11 16.05 18.12
C ASP A 474 -28.28 14.97 18.84
N LEU A 475 -27.09 14.67 18.33
CA LEU A 475 -26.13 13.73 18.90
C LEU A 475 -25.00 14.42 19.68
N GLY A 476 -25.10 15.74 19.89
CA GLY A 476 -24.14 16.53 20.68
C GLY A 476 -22.89 17.00 19.90
N TYR A 477 -22.97 17.13 18.57
CA TYR A 477 -21.88 17.68 17.76
C TYR A 477 -22.15 19.10 17.26
N ASP A 478 -21.11 19.92 17.19
CA ASP A 478 -21.25 21.37 16.98
C ASP A 478 -21.51 21.81 15.53
N ALA A 479 -21.38 20.91 14.55
CA ALA A 479 -21.49 21.27 13.13
C ALA A 479 -22.09 20.14 12.27
N PRO A 480 -22.90 20.46 11.25
CA PRO A 480 -23.47 19.47 10.35
C PRO A 480 -22.44 18.88 9.36
N TRP A 481 -21.30 19.54 9.19
CA TRP A 481 -20.20 19.04 8.35
C TRP A 481 -19.23 18.24 9.19
N ALA A 482 -19.04 16.98 8.83
CA ALA A 482 -18.15 16.06 9.51
C ALA A 482 -17.25 15.31 8.53
N ASN A 483 -16.23 14.63 9.05
CA ASN A 483 -15.27 13.83 8.28
C ASN A 483 -14.71 14.59 7.06
N VAL A 484 -14.41 15.88 7.22
CA VAL A 484 -13.91 16.69 6.12
C VAL A 484 -12.42 16.42 5.96
N PHE A 485 -12.04 15.91 4.81
CA PHE A 485 -10.67 15.54 4.49
C PHE A 485 -10.30 16.09 3.12
N TRP A 486 -9.10 16.63 3.01
CA TRP A 486 -8.51 17.01 1.73
C TRP A 486 -7.03 16.64 1.71
N ASN A 487 -6.58 16.09 0.59
CA ASN A 487 -5.16 15.94 0.30
C ASN A 487 -4.82 16.49 -1.09
N ALA A 488 -3.57 16.92 -1.24
CA ALA A 488 -2.96 17.19 -2.51
C ALA A 488 -1.52 16.68 -2.50
N SER A 489 -1.07 16.20 -3.64
CA SER A 489 0.31 15.76 -3.82
C SER A 489 0.82 16.03 -5.22
N VAL A 490 2.12 16.27 -5.29
CA VAL A 490 2.90 16.37 -6.52
C VAL A 490 4.02 15.35 -6.45
N SER A 491 4.26 14.65 -7.55
CA SER A 491 5.44 13.81 -7.68
C SER A 491 6.08 13.98 -9.04
N ASN A 492 7.40 14.01 -9.08
CA ASN A 492 8.15 14.09 -10.31
C ASN A 492 9.28 13.05 -10.31
N VAL A 493 9.36 12.29 -11.39
CA VAL A 493 10.51 11.43 -11.68
C VAL A 493 11.29 12.07 -12.83
N PHE A 494 12.50 12.51 -12.52
CA PHE A 494 13.33 13.22 -13.46
C PHE A 494 13.98 12.26 -14.48
N PRO A 495 14.47 12.81 -15.61
CA PRO A 495 15.30 12.06 -16.54
C PRO A 495 16.55 11.49 -15.83
N VAL A 496 17.18 10.52 -16.48
CA VAL A 496 18.47 10.01 -16.00
C VAL A 496 19.49 11.15 -16.03
N PHE A 497 20.16 11.36 -14.90
CA PHE A 497 21.28 12.27 -14.75
C PHE A 497 22.43 11.49 -14.14
N LEU A 498 23.61 11.52 -14.79
CA LEU A 498 24.75 10.67 -14.43
C LEU A 498 24.35 9.18 -14.31
N TYR A 499 24.54 8.58 -13.14
CA TYR A 499 24.29 7.17 -12.86
C TYR A 499 22.93 6.91 -12.19
N GLY A 500 22.00 7.86 -12.23
CA GLY A 500 20.76 7.79 -11.48
C GLY A 500 19.70 8.76 -11.96
N ARG A 501 18.71 9.06 -11.12
CA ARG A 501 17.68 10.07 -11.38
C ARG A 501 17.08 10.57 -10.07
N PHE A 502 16.53 11.78 -10.10
CA PHE A 502 15.81 12.34 -8.98
C PHE A 502 14.35 11.88 -8.95
N HIS A 503 13.87 11.59 -7.75
CA HIS A 503 12.49 11.37 -7.39
C HIS A 503 12.11 12.43 -6.37
N VAL A 504 11.09 13.23 -6.69
CA VAL A 504 10.58 14.27 -5.81
C VAL A 504 9.11 13.98 -5.51
N TYR A 505 8.74 14.13 -4.25
CA TYR A 505 7.37 13.98 -3.79
C TYR A 505 7.05 15.09 -2.78
N GLY A 506 5.89 15.71 -2.91
CA GLY A 506 5.36 16.65 -1.95
C GLY A 506 3.89 16.34 -1.71
N ALA A 507 3.43 16.45 -0.45
CA ALA A 507 2.04 16.26 -0.10
C ALA A 507 1.61 17.16 1.06
N VAL A 508 0.34 17.53 1.04
CA VAL A 508 -0.37 18.16 2.16
C VAL A 508 -1.67 17.40 2.38
N ALA A 509 -2.04 17.21 3.64
CA ALA A 509 -3.28 16.59 4.06
C ALA A 509 -3.88 17.39 5.22
N VAL A 510 -5.18 17.67 5.13
CA VAL A 510 -5.94 18.43 6.10
C VAL A 510 -7.17 17.61 6.46
N ARG A 511 -7.51 17.59 7.75
CA ARG A 511 -8.66 16.91 8.31
C ARG A 511 -9.37 17.83 9.28
N TYR A 512 -10.69 17.91 9.19
CA TYR A 512 -11.52 18.76 10.02
C TYR A 512 -12.78 17.99 10.46
N ASN A 513 -13.16 18.18 11.72
CA ASN A 513 -14.32 17.56 12.37
C ASN A 513 -14.47 16.04 12.08
N ASP A 514 -13.43 15.25 12.34
CA ASP A 514 -13.45 13.79 12.12
C ASP A 514 -14.12 13.05 13.28
N LEU A 515 -15.27 12.43 13.01
CA LEU A 515 -16.03 11.63 13.98
C LEU A 515 -15.26 10.40 14.45
N ASN A 516 -14.25 9.96 13.68
CA ASN A 516 -13.38 8.85 14.04
C ASN A 516 -12.14 9.30 14.85
N ARG A 517 -11.96 10.61 15.08
CA ARG A 517 -10.82 11.21 15.79
C ARG A 517 -9.46 10.75 15.23
N GLY A 518 -9.35 10.57 13.92
CA GLY A 518 -8.15 10.09 13.26
C GLY A 518 -7.03 11.13 13.20
N LEU A 519 -5.79 10.67 13.40
CA LEU A 519 -4.56 11.49 13.33
C LEU A 519 -3.65 11.02 12.19
N TYR A 520 -2.87 11.95 11.63
CA TYR A 520 -1.73 11.64 10.79
C TYR A 520 -0.50 11.42 11.66
N TYR A 521 0.27 10.38 11.34
CA TYR A 521 1.52 10.05 12.01
C TYR A 521 2.70 10.21 11.06
N ILE A 522 3.75 10.90 11.50
CA ILE A 522 5.01 11.08 10.75
C ILE A 522 6.20 10.47 11.50
N GLY A 523 7.12 9.85 10.75
CA GLY A 523 8.29 9.12 11.24
C GLY A 523 8.98 8.35 10.11
N SER A 524 9.90 7.43 10.45
CA SER A 524 10.69 6.67 9.46
C SER A 524 9.85 6.00 8.37
N GLU A 525 8.84 5.21 8.76
CA GLU A 525 8.00 4.47 7.80
C GLU A 525 7.09 5.37 6.94
N SER A 526 6.72 6.55 7.43
CA SER A 526 5.87 7.50 6.73
C SER A 526 6.65 8.56 5.96
N GLY A 527 7.93 8.30 5.69
CA GLY A 527 8.77 9.11 4.81
C GLY A 527 9.53 10.23 5.51
N LEU A 528 9.82 10.11 6.80
CA LEU A 528 10.74 10.98 7.53
C LEU A 528 11.82 10.12 8.21
N ARG A 529 12.75 9.58 7.41
CA ARG A 529 13.82 8.69 7.91
C ARG A 529 14.73 9.42 8.90
N GLY A 530 15.29 8.72 9.88
CA GLY A 530 16.04 9.33 10.99
C GLY A 530 15.23 9.62 12.25
N PHE A 531 13.89 9.60 12.15
CA PHE A 531 12.97 9.76 13.27
C PHE A 531 12.28 8.42 13.55
N ALA A 532 11.88 8.18 14.80
CA ALA A 532 11.19 6.95 15.16
C ALA A 532 9.84 6.85 14.42
N SER A 533 9.36 5.63 14.16
CA SER A 533 8.05 5.43 13.52
C SER A 533 6.92 5.95 14.40
N ASP A 534 5.97 6.64 13.78
CA ASP A 534 4.82 7.30 14.43
C ASP A 534 5.21 8.23 15.59
N GLN A 535 6.35 8.91 15.48
CA GLN A 535 6.87 9.75 16.55
C GLN A 535 6.04 11.02 16.77
N PHE A 536 5.48 11.59 15.71
CA PHE A 536 4.66 12.79 15.79
C PHE A 536 3.27 12.53 15.22
N ALA A 537 2.25 13.07 15.87
CA ALA A 537 0.85 12.93 15.49
C ALA A 537 0.15 14.29 15.40
N GLY A 538 -0.78 14.45 14.47
CA GLY A 538 -1.59 15.68 14.35
C GLY A 538 -2.73 15.58 13.34
N HIS A 539 -3.59 16.60 13.28
CA HIS A 539 -4.78 16.60 12.41
C HIS A 539 -4.46 16.96 10.96
N HIS A 540 -3.38 17.70 10.73
CA HIS A 540 -2.89 18.03 9.39
C HIS A 540 -1.46 17.53 9.23
N MET A 541 -1.05 17.32 8.00
CA MET A 541 0.27 16.84 7.65
C MET A 541 0.79 17.54 6.39
N MET A 542 2.07 17.88 6.40
CA MET A 542 2.83 18.26 5.22
C MET A 542 4.05 17.34 5.12
N ARG A 543 4.39 16.90 3.90
CA ARG A 543 5.56 16.07 3.63
C ARG A 543 6.25 16.48 2.34
N VAL A 544 7.56 16.44 2.34
CA VAL A 544 8.44 16.67 1.19
C VAL A 544 9.53 15.62 1.21
N ASN A 545 9.75 14.96 0.08
CA ASN A 545 10.84 14.01 -0.09
C ASN A 545 11.56 14.26 -1.41
N VAL A 546 12.88 14.26 -1.35
CA VAL A 546 13.75 14.34 -2.52
C VAL A 546 14.74 13.18 -2.41
N GLU A 547 14.81 12.35 -3.44
CA GLU A 547 15.68 11.18 -3.44
C GLU A 547 16.35 11.02 -4.80
N TYR A 548 17.68 11.04 -4.81
CA TYR A 548 18.46 10.63 -5.96
C TYR A 548 18.67 9.12 -5.89
N ARG A 549 18.13 8.39 -6.86
CA ARG A 549 18.20 6.93 -6.95
C ARG A 549 19.17 6.54 -8.05
N SER A 550 20.18 5.73 -7.75
CA SER A 550 21.04 5.18 -8.79
C SER A 550 20.26 4.23 -9.71
N LEU A 551 20.75 4.09 -10.94
CA LEU A 551 20.42 2.97 -11.82
C LEU A 551 21.05 1.68 -11.27
N PRO A 552 20.48 0.51 -11.61
CA PRO A 552 21.01 -0.80 -11.21
C PRO A 552 22.42 -1.03 -11.73
N PHE A 553 23.36 -1.19 -10.80
CA PHE A 553 24.64 -1.82 -11.04
C PHE A 553 24.46 -3.33 -10.91
N ASN A 554 24.59 -4.04 -12.02
CA ASN A 554 24.28 -5.46 -12.07
C ASN A 554 25.54 -6.27 -11.76
N ILE A 555 25.52 -6.99 -10.65
CA ILE A 555 26.54 -7.99 -10.29
C ILE A 555 25.87 -9.36 -10.46
N LEU A 556 26.16 -10.02 -11.58
CA LEU A 556 25.52 -11.28 -11.99
C LEU A 556 23.99 -11.13 -12.11
N THR A 557 23.25 -11.55 -11.08
CA THR A 557 21.79 -11.45 -10.99
C THR A 557 21.30 -10.52 -9.89
N LEU A 558 22.22 -10.04 -9.04
CA LEU A 558 21.95 -9.01 -8.06
C LEU A 558 22.00 -7.65 -8.75
N HIS A 559 20.91 -6.90 -8.65
CA HIS A 559 20.88 -5.49 -9.01
C HIS A 559 21.16 -4.68 -7.74
N LEU A 560 22.32 -4.03 -7.69
CA LEU A 560 22.77 -3.19 -6.60
C LEU A 560 22.51 -1.71 -6.91
N GLY A 561 22.25 -0.91 -5.89
CA GLY A 561 22.01 0.51 -6.00
C GLY A 561 22.28 1.28 -4.74
N PHE A 562 22.31 2.59 -4.90
CA PHE A 562 22.34 3.54 -3.82
C PHE A 562 21.24 4.59 -3.96
N ALA A 563 20.91 5.21 -2.85
CA ALA A 563 20.07 6.40 -2.78
C ALA A 563 20.74 7.46 -1.90
N VAL A 564 20.53 8.72 -2.25
CA VAL A 564 20.80 9.86 -1.38
C VAL A 564 19.49 10.61 -1.26
N PHE A 565 19.09 10.96 -0.04
CA PHE A 565 17.78 11.54 0.18
C PHE A 565 17.79 12.72 1.16
N TYR A 566 16.77 13.54 1.01
CA TYR A 566 16.34 14.57 1.93
C TYR A 566 14.85 14.34 2.19
N ASP A 567 14.50 14.17 3.46
CA ASP A 567 13.12 13.98 3.90
C ASP A 567 12.73 15.16 4.80
N GLY A 568 11.50 15.64 4.65
CA GLY A 568 10.95 16.73 5.44
C GLY A 568 9.46 16.52 5.71
N ALA A 569 9.01 16.79 6.92
CA ALA A 569 7.60 16.67 7.27
C ALA A 569 7.22 17.55 8.47
N SER A 570 5.93 17.84 8.57
CA SER A 570 5.32 18.47 9.73
C SER A 570 3.92 17.91 9.96
N VAL A 571 3.55 17.76 11.22
CA VAL A 571 2.15 17.59 11.63
C VAL A 571 1.75 18.82 12.44
N PHE A 572 0.52 19.29 12.25
CA PHE A 572 0.07 20.57 12.79
C PHE A 572 -1.45 20.64 12.85
N GLY A 573 -1.95 21.67 13.54
CA GLY A 573 -3.37 22.00 13.59
C GLY A 573 -4.21 21.09 14.48
N GLY A 574 -5.31 21.68 14.97
CA GLY A 574 -6.16 21.08 15.99
C GLY A 574 -5.49 20.97 17.37
N PRO A 575 -6.20 20.39 18.35
CA PRO A 575 -5.66 20.15 19.69
C PRO A 575 -4.41 19.25 19.65
N ASP A 576 -3.41 19.52 20.50
CA ASP A 576 -2.25 18.65 20.66
C ASP A 576 -2.70 17.28 21.21
N PRO A 577 -2.32 16.15 20.56
CA PRO A 577 -2.67 14.80 21.04
C PRO A 577 -2.17 14.44 22.45
N ASN A 578 -1.28 15.25 23.03
CA ASN A 578 -0.79 15.10 24.40
C ASN A 578 -1.32 16.18 25.36
N ASP A 579 -1.84 17.30 24.85
CA ASP A 579 -2.43 18.40 25.63
C ASP A 579 -3.51 19.11 24.81
N SER A 580 -4.77 18.69 24.99
CA SER A 580 -5.90 19.19 24.22
C SER A 580 -6.20 20.68 24.42
N SER A 581 -5.61 21.32 25.45
CA SER A 581 -5.76 22.77 25.69
C SER A 581 -4.95 23.63 24.73
N ARG A 582 -3.99 23.05 24.01
CA ARG A 582 -3.07 23.76 23.11
C ARG A 582 -3.31 23.39 21.66
N VAL A 583 -3.14 24.37 20.77
CA VAL A 583 -3.14 24.12 19.33
C VAL A 583 -1.75 23.65 18.90
N LEU A 584 -1.68 22.55 18.15
CA LEU A 584 -0.41 21.98 17.69
C LEU A 584 0.24 22.90 16.62
N PRO A 585 1.40 23.53 16.90
CA PRO A 585 2.01 24.47 15.97
C PRO A 585 2.65 23.75 14.78
N PHE A 586 2.83 24.48 13.67
CA PHE A 586 3.61 23.98 12.53
C PHE A 586 5.10 23.93 12.89
N VAL A 587 5.64 22.73 13.01
CA VAL A 587 7.07 22.49 13.26
C VAL A 587 7.64 21.66 12.12
N TYR A 588 8.48 22.29 11.29
CA TYR A 588 9.12 21.59 10.18
C TYR A 588 10.29 20.74 10.68
N ARG A 589 10.22 19.44 10.41
CA ARG A 589 11.25 18.47 10.75
C ARG A 589 11.84 17.91 9.48
N HIS A 590 13.14 17.66 9.50
CA HIS A 590 13.85 17.21 8.31
C HIS A 590 15.09 16.40 8.64
N SER A 591 15.49 15.59 7.68
CA SER A 591 16.65 14.73 7.74
C SER A 591 17.28 14.61 6.35
N ALA A 592 18.53 14.17 6.33
CA ALA A 592 19.20 13.77 5.10
C ALA A 592 19.93 12.45 5.33
N GLY A 593 20.11 11.67 4.28
CA GLY A 593 20.68 10.35 4.45
C GLY A 593 21.06 9.66 3.16
N ILE A 594 21.54 8.43 3.34
CA ILE A 594 21.96 7.54 2.28
C ILE A 594 21.26 6.19 2.43
N GLY A 595 21.06 5.50 1.31
CA GLY A 595 20.43 4.19 1.28
C GLY A 595 21.15 3.23 0.35
N LEU A 596 21.16 1.96 0.71
CA LEU A 596 21.58 0.85 -0.15
C LEU A 596 20.36 0.11 -0.65
N ARG A 597 20.40 -0.30 -1.92
CA ARG A 597 19.27 -0.89 -2.64
C ARG A 597 19.71 -2.18 -3.31
N PHE A 598 18.96 -3.25 -3.09
CA PHE A 598 19.26 -4.58 -3.61
C PHE A 598 18.00 -5.19 -4.23
N GLN A 599 18.12 -5.79 -5.41
CA GLN A 599 17.03 -6.58 -6.00
C GLN A 599 17.58 -7.79 -6.74
N PHE A 600 16.90 -8.93 -6.57
CA PHE A 600 17.09 -10.12 -7.40
C PHE A 600 15.86 -10.30 -8.28
N PRO A 601 15.85 -9.86 -9.56
CA PRO A 601 14.64 -9.82 -10.38
C PRO A 601 14.02 -11.18 -10.70
N GLN A 602 14.76 -12.27 -10.50
CA GLN A 602 14.30 -13.64 -10.62
C GLN A 602 13.47 -14.07 -9.39
N PHE A 603 13.75 -13.47 -8.22
CA PHE A 603 13.14 -13.80 -6.94
C PHE A 603 12.04 -12.84 -6.51
N ASP A 604 12.24 -11.53 -6.70
CA ASP A 604 11.26 -10.51 -6.30
C ASP A 604 11.22 -9.34 -7.29
N ARG A 605 10.06 -8.69 -7.38
CA ARG A 605 9.86 -7.42 -8.09
C ARG A 605 10.13 -6.20 -7.20
N SER A 606 10.09 -6.36 -5.88
CA SER A 606 10.35 -5.31 -4.90
C SER A 606 11.85 -5.12 -4.64
N VAL A 607 12.24 -3.89 -4.28
CA VAL A 607 13.63 -3.54 -3.93
C VAL A 607 13.79 -3.63 -2.42
N LEU A 608 14.79 -4.38 -1.95
CA LEU A 608 15.22 -4.34 -0.56
C LEU A 608 16.03 -3.06 -0.32
N ARG A 609 15.69 -2.30 0.72
CA ARG A 609 16.41 -1.08 1.10
C ARG A 609 16.94 -1.13 2.52
N ILE A 610 18.12 -0.55 2.71
CA ILE A 610 18.74 -0.27 4.00
C ILE A 610 19.10 1.21 3.98
N ASP A 611 18.39 2.03 4.74
CA ASP A 611 18.56 3.48 4.73
C ASP A 611 19.11 3.95 6.08
N MET A 612 20.05 4.90 6.05
CA MET A 612 20.55 5.64 7.20
C MET A 612 20.17 7.11 7.04
N GLY A 613 19.22 7.59 7.83
CA GLY A 613 18.78 8.99 7.86
C GLY A 613 19.27 9.71 9.10
N ILE A 614 19.96 10.85 8.93
CA ILE A 614 20.44 11.70 10.01
C ILE A 614 19.45 12.87 10.20
N PRO A 615 18.81 13.01 11.37
CA PRO A 615 17.98 14.15 11.70
C PRO A 615 18.77 15.46 11.65
N LEU A 616 18.24 16.46 10.94
CA LEU A 616 18.82 17.82 10.85
C LEU A 616 18.09 18.82 11.75
N SER A 617 16.92 18.46 12.27
CA SER A 617 16.16 19.23 13.27
C SER A 617 16.14 18.55 14.64
N PRO A 618 15.89 19.31 15.74
CA PRO A 618 15.69 18.74 17.07
C PRO A 618 14.58 17.67 17.11
N GLY A 619 14.70 16.74 18.05
CA GLY A 619 13.77 15.61 18.21
C GLY A 619 14.13 14.38 17.37
N GLY A 620 15.36 14.29 16.86
CA GLY A 620 15.89 13.05 16.30
C GLY A 620 15.95 11.94 17.36
N GLY A 621 15.69 10.69 16.94
CA GLY A 621 15.82 9.55 17.84
C GLY A 621 17.30 9.16 18.06
N PRO A 622 17.57 8.19 18.95
CA PRO A 622 18.94 7.69 19.20
C PRO A 622 19.56 7.11 17.91
N PRO A 623 20.89 6.94 17.82
CA PRO A 623 21.58 6.51 16.58
C PRO A 623 21.00 5.25 15.91
N LEU A 624 20.49 4.29 16.69
CA LEU A 624 19.82 3.09 16.16
C LEU A 624 18.56 3.40 15.34
N SER A 625 17.81 4.47 15.70
CA SER A 625 16.61 4.91 14.96
C SER A 625 16.94 5.59 13.62
N TRP A 626 18.22 5.83 13.34
CA TRP A 626 18.66 6.39 12.06
C TRP A 626 18.61 5.34 10.95
N PHE A 627 18.66 4.06 11.31
CA PHE A 627 18.59 2.96 10.36
C PHE A 627 17.14 2.51 10.13
N SER A 628 16.80 2.25 8.88
CA SER A 628 15.52 1.68 8.50
C SER A 628 15.69 0.64 7.40
N PHE A 629 14.84 -0.37 7.42
CA PHE A 629 14.83 -1.49 6.48
C PHE A 629 13.45 -1.56 5.84
N GLY A 630 13.39 -1.85 4.54
CA GLY A 630 12.09 -1.93 3.86
C GLY A 630 12.12 -2.68 2.55
N LEU A 631 10.93 -3.06 2.08
CA LEU A 631 10.68 -3.56 0.74
C LEU A 631 9.95 -2.49 -0.08
N GLY A 632 10.41 -2.25 -1.31
CA GLY A 632 9.90 -1.20 -2.18
C GLY A 632 10.50 0.19 -1.93
N GLN A 633 10.05 1.19 -2.68
CA GLN A 633 10.48 2.58 -2.50
C GLN A 633 9.70 3.25 -1.36
N VAL A 634 10.25 4.30 -0.75
CA VAL A 634 9.57 5.06 0.32
C VAL A 634 8.35 5.82 -0.23
N PHE A 635 8.46 6.33 -1.45
CA PHE A 635 7.44 7.12 -2.15
C PHE A 635 7.53 6.98 -3.68
#